data_AF-A0A6B8T2S5-F1
#
_entry.id   AF-A0A6B8T2S5-F1
#
_cell.length_a   1.000
_cell.length_b   1.000
_cell.length_c   1.000
_cell.angle_alpha   90.00
_cell.angle_beta   90.00
_cell.angle_gamma   90.00
#
_symmetry.space_group_name_H-M   'P 1'
#
loop_
_entity.id
_entity.type
_entity.pdbx_description
1 polymer ?
#
loop_
_entity_poly.entity_id
_entity_poly.type
_entity_poly.pdbx_seq_one_letter_code
_entity_poly.pdbx_strand_id
1 'polypeptide(L)'
;MAITESKTIKYLKSFYIKDYLIIVLGLISYAVGITGFIMPSEIVTGGLAGICLILNYKLGADLAITYWIINFCLLVIGFKAMSRQFTYRTLISISILSTLIWAGKEYLMPYFIEHPPLRDDFLNVIMGGLLCGTGLGLVYSANGSTGGTDIIGFVITKYYSISIARILLVVDVCIVLSSYFILEHKDNSLEKTIYGLVLLPMMWQMVEIVINGARQSVQLFIFSKHYDEIATHINSELKRGCTIIDGIGWYSKSSQKIVIVIARRTEANSIFRLVRTIDPSAFVTKTNVMGVYGNGFDKLK
;
A
#
# COMPACT_ATOMS: atom_id res chain seq x y z
N MET A 1 20.94 7.19 39.82
CA MET A 1 20.84 6.54 38.50
C MET A 1 19.44 5.93 38.37
N ALA A 2 18.43 6.73 38.03
CA ALA A 2 17.02 6.31 37.99
C ALA A 2 16.19 7.20 37.04
N ILE A 3 16.70 7.45 35.84
CA ILE A 3 15.97 8.18 34.78
C ILE A 3 16.21 7.48 33.46
N THR A 4 15.64 6.29 33.21
CA THR A 4 15.63 5.74 31.83
C THR A 4 14.65 4.60 31.49
N GLU A 5 13.74 4.16 32.37
CA GLU A 5 12.77 3.10 31.97
C GLU A 5 11.38 3.65 31.60
N SER A 6 10.88 4.68 32.30
CA SER A 6 9.51 5.19 32.10
C SER A 6 9.27 5.87 30.74
N LYS A 7 10.25 6.64 30.22
CA LYS A 7 10.10 7.35 28.93
C LYS A 7 10.21 6.41 27.73
N THR A 8 11.05 5.38 27.79
CA THR A 8 11.31 4.43 26.70
C THR A 8 10.08 3.58 26.39
N ILE A 9 9.39 3.09 27.43
CA ILE A 9 8.16 2.29 27.29
C ILE A 9 7.03 3.14 26.68
N LYS A 10 6.93 4.42 27.05
CA LYS A 10 5.87 5.32 26.55
C LYS A 10 6.05 5.62 25.05
N TYR A 11 7.30 5.77 24.60
CA TYR A 11 7.62 6.00 23.19
C TYR A 11 7.34 4.74 22.33
N LEU A 12 7.72 3.56 22.81
CA LEU A 12 7.41 2.29 22.15
C LEU A 12 5.90 2.03 22.07
N LYS A 13 5.14 2.27 23.15
CA LYS A 13 3.67 2.17 23.15
C LYS A 13 3.01 3.12 22.16
N SER A 14 3.51 4.35 22.03
CA SER A 14 3.02 5.32 21.04
C SER A 14 3.18 4.81 19.61
N PHE A 15 4.29 4.13 19.30
CA PHE A 15 4.52 3.49 18.01
C PHE A 15 3.51 2.38 17.74
N TYR A 16 3.27 1.49 18.72
CA TYR A 16 2.27 0.43 18.59
C TYR A 16 0.85 0.97 18.39
N ILE A 17 0.45 2.01 19.13
CA ILE A 17 -0.89 2.62 19.00
C ILE A 17 -1.08 3.21 17.60
N LYS A 18 -0.06 3.91 17.09
CA LYS A 18 -0.09 4.48 15.74
C LYS A 18 -0.26 3.39 14.67
N ASP A 19 0.47 2.28 14.78
CA ASP A 19 0.32 1.14 13.87
C ASP A 19 -1.13 0.59 13.89
N TYR A 20 -1.70 0.38 15.08
CA TYR A 20 -3.08 -0.13 15.20
C TYR A 20 -4.12 0.86 14.66
N LEU A 21 -3.95 2.17 14.85
CA LEU A 21 -4.83 3.18 14.27
C LEU A 21 -4.76 3.17 12.73
N ILE A 22 -3.56 3.06 12.16
CA ILE A 22 -3.38 2.93 10.71
C ILE A 22 -4.06 1.67 10.19
N ILE A 23 -3.92 0.54 10.89
CA ILE A 23 -4.61 -0.71 10.54
C ILE A 23 -6.12 -0.49 10.55
N VAL A 24 -6.69 0.04 11.64
CA VAL A 24 -8.15 0.24 11.76
C VAL A 24 -8.69 1.15 10.65
N LEU A 25 -8.00 2.27 10.35
CA LEU A 25 -8.38 3.15 9.24
C LEU A 25 -8.33 2.42 7.89
N GLY A 26 -7.31 1.58 7.67
CA GLY A 26 -7.22 0.75 6.48
C GLY A 26 -8.36 -0.27 6.37
N LEU A 27 -8.74 -0.90 7.48
CA LEU A 27 -9.86 -1.86 7.51
C LEU A 27 -11.21 -1.18 7.25
N ILE A 28 -11.43 0.03 7.78
CA ILE A 28 -12.64 0.82 7.49
C ILE A 28 -12.69 1.17 6.00
N SER A 29 -11.60 1.68 5.43
CA SER A 29 -11.51 1.97 4.00
C SER A 29 -11.80 0.75 3.14
N TYR A 30 -11.22 -0.40 3.48
CA TYR A 30 -11.45 -1.65 2.76
C TYR A 30 -12.90 -2.12 2.86
N ALA A 31 -13.48 -2.10 4.06
CA ALA A 31 -14.85 -2.50 4.30
C ALA A 31 -15.84 -1.63 3.53
N VAL A 32 -15.66 -0.29 3.53
CA VAL A 32 -16.48 0.63 2.73
C VAL A 32 -16.33 0.35 1.23
N GLY A 33 -15.11 0.10 0.75
CA GLY A 33 -14.86 -0.26 -0.65
C GLY A 33 -15.63 -1.53 -1.06
N ILE A 34 -15.54 -2.58 -0.26
CA ILE A 34 -16.17 -3.87 -0.59
C ILE A 34 -17.69 -3.82 -0.44
N THR A 35 -18.23 -3.35 0.70
CA THR A 35 -19.68 -3.41 0.94
C THR A 35 -20.44 -2.27 0.29
N GLY A 36 -19.80 -1.11 0.08
CA GLY A 36 -20.41 0.07 -0.51
C GLY A 36 -20.37 0.08 -2.04
N PHE A 37 -19.28 -0.38 -2.66
CA PHE A 37 -19.09 -0.20 -4.11
C PHE A 37 -19.00 -1.52 -4.87
N ILE A 38 -18.35 -2.55 -4.32
CA ILE A 38 -18.15 -3.83 -5.02
C ILE A 38 -19.38 -4.75 -4.91
N MET A 39 -19.88 -4.92 -3.68
CA MET A 39 -20.99 -5.83 -3.40
C MET A 39 -22.31 -5.44 -4.06
N PRO A 40 -22.73 -4.15 -4.09
CA PRO A 40 -23.98 -3.77 -4.75
C PRO A 40 -24.00 -4.05 -6.25
N SER A 41 -22.86 -3.93 -6.93
CA SER A 41 -22.70 -4.28 -8.35
C SER A 41 -22.48 -5.79 -8.60
N GLU A 42 -22.46 -6.60 -7.53
CA GLU A 42 -22.20 -8.04 -7.55
C GLU A 42 -20.87 -8.45 -8.21
N ILE A 43 -19.85 -7.59 -8.10
CA ILE A 43 -18.56 -7.81 -8.73
C ILE A 43 -17.68 -8.65 -7.80
N VAL A 44 -16.95 -9.60 -8.36
CA VAL A 44 -15.98 -10.41 -7.59
C VAL A 44 -14.63 -9.71 -7.58
N THR A 45 -14.11 -9.46 -6.37
CA THR A 45 -12.74 -8.98 -6.17
C THR A 45 -11.76 -10.15 -6.01
N GLY A 46 -10.49 -9.85 -5.74
CA GLY A 46 -9.44 -10.83 -5.50
C GLY A 46 -9.37 -11.35 -4.07
N GLY A 47 -8.42 -12.25 -3.85
CA GLY A 47 -8.04 -12.77 -2.54
C GLY A 47 -9.12 -13.59 -1.86
N LEU A 48 -8.96 -13.77 -0.54
CA LEU A 48 -9.96 -14.51 0.24
C LEU A 48 -11.33 -13.84 0.19
N ALA A 49 -11.39 -12.50 0.17
CA ALA A 49 -12.65 -11.78 0.02
C ALA A 49 -13.38 -12.17 -1.27
N GLY A 50 -12.65 -12.28 -2.40
CA GLY A 50 -13.16 -12.79 -3.66
C GLY A 50 -13.74 -14.20 -3.56
N ILE A 51 -13.03 -15.12 -2.92
CA ILE A 51 -13.51 -16.49 -2.66
C ILE A 51 -14.81 -16.45 -1.83
N CYS A 52 -14.85 -15.62 -0.78
CA CYS A 52 -16.04 -15.46 0.04
C CYS A 52 -17.21 -14.82 -0.73
N LEU A 53 -16.96 -13.88 -1.66
CA LEU A 53 -17.98 -13.31 -2.54
C LEU A 53 -18.54 -14.37 -3.50
N ILE A 54 -17.69 -15.21 -4.09
CA ILE A 54 -18.13 -16.32 -4.95
C ILE A 54 -19.05 -17.26 -4.16
N LEU A 55 -18.68 -17.61 -2.91
CA LEU A 55 -19.51 -18.44 -2.04
C LEU A 55 -20.82 -17.75 -1.66
N ASN A 56 -20.78 -16.44 -1.38
CA ASN A 56 -21.98 -15.66 -1.09
C ASN A 56 -22.93 -15.62 -2.29
N TYR A 57 -22.42 -15.36 -3.50
CA TYR A 57 -23.24 -15.23 -4.71
C TYR A 57 -23.76 -16.56 -5.23
N LYS A 58 -23.06 -17.67 -4.99
CA LYS A 58 -23.47 -19.01 -5.42
C LYS A 58 -24.34 -19.75 -4.40
N LEU A 59 -24.01 -19.64 -3.12
CA LEU A 59 -24.61 -20.46 -2.05
C LEU A 59 -25.42 -19.64 -1.04
N GLY A 60 -25.44 -18.31 -1.15
CA GLY A 60 -26.07 -17.43 -0.15
C GLY A 60 -25.32 -17.39 1.18
N ALA A 61 -24.10 -17.92 1.25
CA ALA A 61 -23.30 -17.98 2.47
C ALA A 61 -23.00 -16.56 2.99
N ASP A 62 -23.12 -16.32 4.29
CA ASP A 62 -22.81 -15.00 4.83
C ASP A 62 -21.33 -14.66 4.66
N LEU A 63 -21.05 -13.51 4.03
CA LEU A 63 -19.70 -13.09 3.68
C LEU A 63 -18.82 -12.91 4.93
N ALA A 64 -19.34 -12.25 5.97
CA ALA A 64 -18.55 -11.94 7.16
C ALA A 64 -18.21 -13.21 7.97
N ILE A 65 -19.18 -14.10 8.13
CA ILE A 65 -18.98 -15.38 8.82
C ILE A 65 -18.00 -16.26 8.05
N THR A 66 -18.21 -16.40 6.74
CA THR A 66 -17.35 -17.23 5.88
C THR A 66 -15.93 -16.70 5.84
N TYR A 67 -15.77 -15.38 5.74
CA TYR A 67 -14.48 -14.71 5.79
C TYR A 67 -13.74 -14.96 7.10
N TRP A 68 -14.43 -14.85 8.25
CA TRP A 68 -13.83 -15.09 9.55
C TRP A 68 -13.39 -16.54 9.74
N ILE A 69 -14.24 -17.51 9.39
CA ILE A 69 -13.95 -18.95 9.52
C ILE A 69 -12.76 -19.36 8.67
N ILE A 70 -12.77 -19.03 7.37
CA ILE A 70 -11.68 -19.42 6.47
C ILE A 70 -10.37 -18.76 6.90
N ASN A 71 -10.41 -17.48 7.31
CA ASN A 71 -9.25 -16.80 7.85
C ASN A 71 -8.70 -17.45 9.12
N PHE A 72 -9.57 -17.84 10.04
CA PHE A 72 -9.15 -18.52 11.26
C PHE A 72 -8.41 -19.83 10.93
N CYS A 73 -8.94 -20.63 9.99
CA CYS A 73 -8.29 -21.84 9.50
C CYS A 73 -6.92 -21.55 8.86
N LEU A 74 -6.84 -20.56 7.98
CA LEU A 74 -5.58 -20.17 7.32
C LEU A 74 -4.55 -19.63 8.30
N LEU A 75 -4.99 -18.88 9.32
CA LEU A 75 -4.11 -18.37 10.37
C LEU A 75 -3.54 -19.50 11.22
N VAL A 76 -4.33 -20.53 11.53
CA VAL A 76 -3.86 -21.75 12.21
C VAL A 76 -2.81 -22.48 11.38
N ILE A 77 -3.06 -22.65 10.07
CA ILE A 77 -2.10 -23.30 9.15
C ILE A 77 -0.81 -22.48 9.04
N GLY A 78 -0.92 -21.16 8.91
CA GLY A 78 0.21 -20.23 8.76
C GLY A 78 0.96 -19.92 10.07
N PHE A 79 0.45 -20.34 11.23
CA PHE A 79 0.97 -19.97 12.55
C PHE A 79 2.45 -20.29 12.72
N LYS A 80 2.91 -21.45 12.21
CA LYS A 80 4.32 -21.86 12.32
C LYS A 80 5.27 -21.06 11.43
N ALA A 81 4.78 -20.48 10.33
CA ALA A 81 5.61 -19.76 9.36
C ALA A 81 5.80 -18.27 9.74
N MET A 82 4.83 -17.70 10.47
CA MET A 82 4.75 -16.29 10.83
C MET A 82 5.28 -15.98 12.23
N SER A 83 5.57 -14.70 12.51
CA SER A 83 5.94 -14.26 13.86
C SER A 83 4.70 -14.14 14.75
N ARG A 84 4.85 -14.37 16.07
CA ARG A 84 3.74 -14.25 17.03
C ARG A 84 3.05 -12.89 16.94
N GLN A 85 3.83 -11.81 16.82
CA GLN A 85 3.31 -10.45 16.70
C GLN A 85 2.47 -10.25 15.43
N PHE A 86 2.90 -10.81 14.30
CA PHE A 86 2.12 -10.77 13.05
C PHE A 86 0.81 -11.54 13.20
N THR A 87 0.84 -12.73 13.81
CA THR A 87 -0.38 -13.53 14.05
C THR A 87 -1.40 -12.76 14.89
N TYR A 88 -0.99 -12.17 16.02
CA TYR A 88 -1.93 -11.41 16.87
C TYR A 88 -2.51 -10.19 16.16
N ARG A 89 -1.68 -9.43 15.42
CA ARG A 89 -2.16 -8.30 14.61
C ARG A 89 -3.17 -8.76 13.56
N THR A 90 -2.87 -9.84 12.87
CA THR A 90 -3.73 -10.40 11.82
C THR A 90 -5.06 -10.93 12.40
N LEU A 91 -5.04 -11.60 13.55
CA LEU A 91 -6.26 -12.06 14.22
C LEU A 91 -7.20 -10.90 14.60
N ILE A 92 -6.63 -9.82 15.13
CA ILE A 92 -7.38 -8.59 15.44
C ILE A 92 -7.94 -7.99 14.15
N SER A 93 -7.12 -7.88 13.10
CA SER A 93 -7.53 -7.34 11.80
C SER A 93 -8.66 -8.15 11.16
N ILE A 94 -8.56 -9.49 11.15
CA ILE A 94 -9.60 -10.39 10.65
C ILE A 94 -10.91 -10.16 11.41
N SER A 95 -10.84 -10.07 12.73
CA SER A 95 -12.03 -9.91 13.58
C SER A 95 -12.70 -8.55 13.33
N ILE A 96 -11.94 -7.47 13.35
CA ILE A 96 -12.44 -6.11 13.07
C ILE A 96 -13.01 -6.04 11.66
N LEU A 97 -12.29 -6.56 10.65
CA LEU A 97 -12.73 -6.52 9.27
C LEU A 97 -14.01 -7.30 9.04
N SER A 98 -14.14 -8.49 9.65
CA SER A 98 -15.36 -9.29 9.55
C SER A 98 -16.55 -8.55 10.16
N THR A 99 -16.37 -7.89 11.30
CA THR A 99 -17.42 -7.05 11.90
C THR A 99 -17.77 -5.84 11.03
N LEU A 100 -16.78 -5.18 10.42
CA LEU A 100 -17.02 -4.05 9.52
C LEU A 100 -17.71 -4.47 8.23
N ILE A 101 -17.39 -5.65 7.68
CA ILE A 101 -18.08 -6.22 6.52
C ILE A 101 -19.53 -6.56 6.89
N TRP A 102 -19.76 -7.17 8.05
CA TRP A 102 -21.11 -7.45 8.54
C TRP A 102 -21.92 -6.15 8.69
N ALA A 103 -21.38 -5.14 9.37
CA ALA A 103 -22.03 -3.85 9.55
C ALA A 103 -22.24 -3.13 8.20
N GLY A 104 -21.26 -3.22 7.29
CA GLY A 104 -21.36 -2.65 5.95
C GLY A 104 -22.47 -3.31 5.13
N LYS A 105 -22.63 -4.63 5.23
CA LYS A 105 -23.72 -5.37 4.57
C LYS A 105 -25.09 -5.04 5.17
N GLU A 106 -25.18 -4.90 6.49
CA GLU A 106 -26.47 -4.66 7.17
C GLU A 106 -26.94 -3.20 7.06
N TYR A 107 -26.02 -2.23 7.11
CA TYR A 107 -26.36 -0.82 7.19
C TYR A 107 -25.95 -0.01 5.96
N LEU A 108 -24.72 -0.19 5.45
CA LEU A 108 -24.19 0.64 4.36
C LEU A 108 -24.73 0.23 2.99
N MET A 109 -24.74 -1.07 2.72
CA MET A 109 -25.15 -1.63 1.43
C MET A 109 -26.63 -1.31 1.11
N PRO A 110 -27.61 -1.50 2.01
CA PRO A 110 -29.00 -1.12 1.74
C PRO A 110 -29.15 0.37 1.47
N TYR A 111 -28.45 1.21 2.25
CA TYR A 111 -28.46 2.65 2.06
C TYR A 111 -27.89 3.07 0.70
N PHE A 112 -26.81 2.44 0.21
CA PHE A 112 -26.24 2.74 -1.10
C PHE A 112 -27.04 2.14 -2.26
N ILE A 113 -27.82 1.09 -2.03
CA ILE A 113 -28.77 0.58 -3.03
C ILE A 113 -29.93 1.57 -3.21
N GLU A 114 -30.45 2.14 -2.11
CA GLU A 114 -31.53 3.13 -2.16
C GLU A 114 -31.04 4.51 -2.64
N HIS A 115 -29.83 4.90 -2.22
CA HIS A 115 -29.20 6.17 -2.54
C HIS A 115 -27.82 5.94 -3.18
N PRO A 116 -27.77 5.49 -4.44
CA PRO A 116 -26.51 5.16 -5.10
C PRO A 116 -25.62 6.41 -5.20
N PRO A 117 -24.43 6.40 -4.58
CA PRO A 117 -23.48 7.49 -4.74
C PRO A 117 -23.01 7.60 -6.19
N LEU A 118 -22.99 6.47 -6.90
CA LEU A 118 -22.66 6.32 -8.30
C LEU A 118 -23.63 5.33 -8.94
N ARG A 119 -24.10 5.65 -10.15
CA ARG A 119 -25.05 4.81 -10.90
C ARG A 119 -24.39 3.85 -11.90
N ASP A 120 -23.09 4.04 -12.13
CA ASP A 120 -22.32 3.33 -13.14
C ASP A 120 -21.40 2.31 -12.48
N ASP A 121 -21.51 1.05 -12.89
CA ASP A 121 -20.75 -0.06 -12.32
C ASP A 121 -19.24 0.07 -12.55
N PHE A 122 -18.82 0.69 -13.66
CA PHE A 122 -17.41 0.97 -13.90
C PHE A 122 -16.86 2.03 -12.94
N LEU A 123 -17.65 3.06 -12.60
CA LEU A 123 -17.27 4.02 -11.56
C LEU A 123 -17.25 3.37 -10.16
N ASN A 124 -18.17 2.44 -9.88
CA ASN A 124 -18.16 1.65 -8.65
C ASN A 124 -16.90 0.78 -8.54
N VAL A 125 -16.47 0.15 -9.64
CA VAL A 125 -15.21 -0.60 -9.72
C VAL A 125 -14.00 0.27 -9.41
N ILE A 126 -13.94 1.46 -9.97
CA ILE A 126 -12.85 2.42 -9.73
C ILE A 126 -12.80 2.79 -8.25
N MET A 127 -13.94 3.20 -7.68
CA MET A 127 -14.01 3.62 -6.27
C MET A 127 -13.73 2.45 -5.31
N GLY A 128 -14.30 1.28 -5.58
CA GLY A 128 -14.04 0.05 -4.83
C GLY A 128 -12.57 -0.33 -4.86
N GLY A 129 -11.94 -0.34 -6.05
CA GLY A 129 -10.52 -0.61 -6.22
C GLY A 129 -9.63 0.40 -5.47
N LEU A 130 -9.94 1.70 -5.56
CA LEU A 130 -9.19 2.74 -4.85
C LEU A 130 -9.28 2.60 -3.33
N LEU A 131 -10.48 2.41 -2.79
CA LEU A 131 -10.72 2.29 -1.35
C LEU A 131 -10.18 0.98 -0.77
N CYS A 132 -10.40 -0.15 -1.45
CA CYS A 132 -9.84 -1.44 -1.07
C CYS A 132 -8.31 -1.42 -1.15
N GLY A 133 -7.74 -0.89 -2.24
CA GLY A 133 -6.29 -0.85 -2.42
C GLY A 133 -5.59 0.06 -1.42
N THR A 134 -6.18 1.22 -1.14
CA THR A 134 -5.68 2.12 -0.08
C THR A 134 -5.79 1.45 1.29
N GLY A 135 -6.91 0.80 1.58
CA GLY A 135 -7.14 0.08 2.82
C GLY A 135 -6.12 -1.03 3.07
N LEU A 136 -5.92 -1.90 2.08
CA LEU A 136 -4.89 -2.96 2.12
C LEU A 136 -3.49 -2.36 2.28
N GLY A 137 -3.16 -1.32 1.51
CA GLY A 137 -1.88 -0.64 1.59
C GLY A 137 -1.57 -0.09 2.99
N LEU A 138 -2.56 0.52 3.66
CA LEU A 138 -2.43 1.02 5.03
C LEU A 138 -2.18 -0.13 6.01
N VAL A 139 -2.97 -1.20 5.94
CA VAL A 139 -2.81 -2.39 6.79
C VAL A 139 -1.41 -3.00 6.63
N TYR A 140 -0.95 -3.19 5.39
CA TYR A 140 0.37 -3.75 5.10
C TYR A 140 1.51 -2.81 5.52
N SER A 141 1.34 -1.49 5.39
CA SER A 141 2.35 -0.51 5.80
C SER A 141 2.66 -0.57 7.31
N ALA A 142 1.69 -1.01 8.11
CA ALA A 142 1.80 -1.21 9.56
C ALA A 142 2.14 -2.66 9.95
N ASN A 143 2.62 -3.49 9.02
CA ASN A 143 2.88 -4.93 9.21
C ASN A 143 1.65 -5.70 9.75
N GLY A 144 0.45 -5.26 9.38
CA GLY A 144 -0.79 -6.01 9.55
C GLY A 144 -1.12 -6.82 8.30
N SER A 145 -2.18 -7.62 8.37
CA SER A 145 -2.74 -8.36 7.25
C SER A 145 -4.25 -8.47 7.43
N THR A 146 -5.00 -8.50 6.33
CA THR A 146 -6.44 -8.80 6.38
C THR A 146 -6.73 -10.29 6.53
N GLY A 147 -5.69 -11.12 6.43
CA GLY A 147 -5.74 -12.57 6.47
C GLY A 147 -5.79 -13.16 5.06
N GLY A 148 -6.11 -14.44 4.95
CA GLY A 148 -6.45 -15.03 3.67
C GLY A 148 -5.24 -15.30 2.80
N THR A 149 -5.34 -14.90 1.53
CA THR A 149 -4.26 -14.98 0.55
C THR A 149 -3.05 -14.13 0.95
N ASP A 150 -3.26 -13.06 1.72
CA ASP A 150 -2.19 -12.21 2.24
C ASP A 150 -1.16 -13.01 3.05
N ILE A 151 -1.62 -13.98 3.85
CA ILE A 151 -0.74 -14.82 4.69
C ILE A 151 0.28 -15.54 3.81
N ILE A 152 -0.17 -16.05 2.66
CA ILE A 152 0.69 -16.71 1.67
C ILE A 152 1.65 -15.70 1.05
N GLY A 153 1.18 -14.50 0.69
CA GLY A 153 2.02 -13.42 0.18
C GLY A 153 3.13 -13.03 1.16
N PHE A 154 2.82 -12.86 2.45
CA PHE A 154 3.80 -12.57 3.50
C PHE A 154 4.80 -13.71 3.73
N VAL A 155 4.37 -14.98 3.60
CA VAL A 155 5.29 -16.13 3.61
C VAL A 155 6.26 -16.06 2.43
N ILE A 156 5.78 -15.81 1.22
CA ILE A 156 6.62 -15.78 0.01
C ILE A 156 7.61 -14.61 0.08
N THR A 157 7.15 -13.41 0.43
CA THR A 157 8.02 -12.22 0.55
C THR A 157 9.10 -12.33 1.63
N LYS A 158 8.94 -13.24 2.60
CA LYS A 158 9.98 -13.57 3.58
C LYS A 158 11.20 -14.24 2.92
N TYR A 159 10.98 -15.03 1.87
CA TYR A 159 12.03 -15.80 1.18
C TYR A 159 12.43 -15.21 -0.18
N TYR A 160 11.56 -14.44 -0.82
CA TYR A 160 11.78 -13.85 -2.15
C TYR A 160 11.63 -12.32 -2.12
N SER A 161 12.52 -11.60 -2.81
CA SER A 161 12.49 -10.14 -2.92
C SER A 161 11.52 -9.64 -4.00
N ILE A 162 10.26 -10.09 -3.95
CA ILE A 162 9.18 -9.68 -4.86
C ILE A 162 8.19 -8.83 -4.07
N SER A 163 7.58 -7.80 -4.68
CA SER A 163 6.52 -7.02 -4.02
C SER A 163 5.32 -7.92 -3.69
N ILE A 164 4.80 -7.79 -2.47
CA ILE A 164 3.57 -8.47 -2.03
C ILE A 164 2.41 -8.19 -2.98
N ALA A 165 2.32 -6.96 -3.51
CA ALA A 165 1.26 -6.57 -4.44
C ALA A 165 1.30 -7.37 -5.74
N ARG A 166 2.50 -7.69 -6.24
CA ARG A 166 2.65 -8.48 -7.48
C ARG A 166 2.27 -9.95 -7.26
N ILE A 167 2.65 -10.53 -6.12
CA ILE A 167 2.32 -11.92 -5.78
C ILE A 167 0.80 -12.06 -5.69
N LEU A 168 0.16 -11.17 -4.93
CA LEU A 168 -1.27 -11.23 -4.69
C LEU A 168 -2.08 -10.88 -5.95
N LEU A 169 -1.61 -9.97 -6.81
CA LEU A 169 -2.25 -9.72 -8.11
C LEU A 169 -2.40 -11.00 -8.94
N VAL A 170 -1.37 -11.86 -9.01
CA VAL A 170 -1.43 -13.11 -9.78
C VAL A 170 -2.46 -14.08 -9.18
N VAL A 171 -2.43 -14.24 -7.84
CA VAL A 171 -3.38 -15.09 -7.13
C VAL A 171 -4.81 -14.60 -7.34
N ASP A 172 -5.02 -13.29 -7.28
CA ASP A 172 -6.32 -12.65 -7.41
C ASP A 172 -6.88 -12.78 -8.83
N VAL A 173 -6.02 -12.64 -9.86
CA VAL A 173 -6.43 -12.87 -11.25
C VAL A 173 -6.93 -14.30 -11.43
N CYS A 174 -6.27 -15.30 -10.84
CA CYS A 174 -6.75 -16.68 -10.88
C CYS A 174 -8.12 -16.83 -10.20
N ILE A 175 -8.35 -16.16 -9.06
CA ILE A 175 -9.62 -16.20 -8.33
C ILE A 175 -10.74 -15.56 -9.16
N VAL A 176 -10.52 -14.36 -9.71
CA VAL A 176 -11.51 -13.66 -10.54
C VAL A 176 -11.81 -14.44 -11.83
N LEU A 177 -10.79 -15.00 -12.50
CA LEU A 177 -11.03 -15.86 -13.66
C LEU A 177 -11.83 -17.12 -13.31
N SER A 178 -11.59 -17.69 -12.12
CA SER A 178 -12.38 -18.84 -11.64
C SER A 178 -13.84 -18.47 -11.38
N SER A 179 -14.14 -17.21 -11.03
CA SER A 179 -15.51 -16.79 -10.76
C SER A 179 -16.40 -16.86 -11.99
N TYR A 180 -15.86 -16.64 -13.19
CA TYR A 180 -16.60 -16.76 -14.45
C TYR A 180 -17.21 -18.16 -14.61
N PHE A 181 -16.39 -19.21 -14.43
CA PHE A 181 -16.84 -20.60 -14.55
C PHE A 181 -17.78 -21.01 -13.40
N ILE A 182 -17.57 -20.47 -12.21
CA ILE A 182 -18.34 -20.84 -11.02
C ILE A 182 -19.72 -20.18 -11.01
N LEU A 183 -19.82 -18.95 -11.56
CA LEU A 183 -21.01 -18.09 -11.58
C LEU A 183 -21.65 -17.98 -12.98
N GLU A 184 -21.27 -18.85 -13.93
CA GLU A 184 -21.71 -18.81 -15.33
C GLU A 184 -23.23 -18.74 -15.52
N HIS A 185 -24.00 -19.30 -14.57
CA HIS A 185 -25.47 -19.33 -14.62
C HIS A 185 -26.14 -18.01 -14.20
N LYS A 186 -25.34 -17.00 -13.83
CA LYS A 186 -25.83 -15.68 -13.40
C LYS A 186 -25.73 -14.69 -14.55
N ASP A 187 -26.75 -13.86 -14.72
CA ASP A 187 -26.76 -12.82 -15.76
C ASP A 187 -25.52 -11.92 -15.66
N ASN A 188 -24.94 -11.61 -16.82
CA ASN A 188 -23.76 -10.75 -16.99
C ASN A 188 -22.48 -11.25 -16.27
N SER A 189 -22.33 -12.56 -16.05
CA SER A 189 -21.13 -13.15 -15.42
C SER A 189 -19.82 -12.74 -16.12
N LEU A 190 -19.80 -12.65 -17.45
CA LEU A 190 -18.62 -12.22 -18.22
C LEU A 190 -18.28 -10.74 -17.95
N GLU A 191 -19.27 -9.86 -17.99
CA GLU A 191 -19.10 -8.43 -17.72
C GLU A 191 -18.61 -8.18 -16.29
N LYS A 192 -19.23 -8.82 -15.29
CA LYS A 192 -18.81 -8.76 -13.88
C LYS A 192 -17.39 -9.29 -13.66
N THR A 193 -17.00 -10.34 -14.40
CA THR A 193 -15.63 -10.85 -14.35
C THR A 193 -14.63 -9.85 -14.95
N ILE A 194 -14.96 -9.23 -16.08
CA ILE A 194 -14.11 -8.18 -16.69
C ILE A 194 -13.96 -6.99 -15.73
N TYR A 195 -15.04 -6.57 -15.08
CA TYR A 195 -14.97 -5.54 -14.05
C TYR A 195 -14.06 -5.92 -12.89
N GLY A 196 -14.12 -7.17 -12.41
CA GLY A 196 -13.18 -7.69 -11.43
C GLY A 196 -11.72 -7.62 -11.93
N LEU A 197 -11.46 -8.00 -13.18
CA LEU A 197 -10.11 -7.92 -13.77
C LEU A 197 -9.61 -6.48 -13.92
N VAL A 198 -10.48 -5.51 -14.17
CA VAL A 198 -10.13 -4.08 -14.19
C VAL A 198 -9.86 -3.55 -12.78
N LEU A 199 -10.63 -4.01 -11.79
CA LEU A 199 -10.46 -3.64 -10.38
C LEU A 199 -9.08 -3.99 -9.83
N LEU A 200 -8.56 -5.18 -10.16
CA LEU A 200 -7.35 -5.73 -9.54
C LEU A 200 -6.09 -4.87 -9.76
N PRO A 201 -5.71 -4.48 -10.99
CA PRO A 201 -4.56 -3.60 -11.21
C PRO A 201 -4.67 -2.27 -10.46
N MET A 202 -5.88 -1.68 -10.42
CA MET A 202 -6.11 -0.42 -9.71
C MET A 202 -5.92 -0.59 -8.19
N MET A 203 -6.50 -1.64 -7.63
CA MET A 203 -6.36 -1.99 -6.22
C MET A 203 -4.89 -2.21 -5.84
N TRP A 204 -4.18 -3.06 -6.58
CA TRP A 204 -2.79 -3.40 -6.28
C TRP A 204 -1.81 -2.25 -6.56
N GLN A 205 -2.12 -1.38 -7.52
CA GLN A 205 -1.36 -0.14 -7.71
C GLN A 205 -1.52 0.80 -6.53
N MET A 206 -2.72 0.94 -5.96
CA MET A 206 -2.90 1.73 -4.73
C MET A 206 -2.16 1.13 -3.54
N VAL A 207 -2.16 -0.20 -3.39
CA VAL A 207 -1.35 -0.87 -2.37
C VAL A 207 0.13 -0.50 -2.50
N GLU A 208 0.67 -0.59 -3.72
CA GLU A 208 2.06 -0.26 -4.00
C GLU A 208 2.37 1.22 -3.71
N ILE A 209 1.46 2.14 -4.07
CA ILE A 209 1.59 3.57 -3.78
C ILE A 209 1.60 3.83 -2.27
N VAL A 210 0.73 3.17 -1.50
CA VAL A 210 0.66 3.40 -0.04
C VAL A 210 1.87 2.80 0.68
N ILE A 211 2.27 1.57 0.35
CA ILE A 211 3.42 0.92 0.99
C ILE A 211 4.73 1.62 0.64
N ASN A 212 4.96 1.84 -0.65
CA ASN A 212 6.25 2.29 -1.17
C ASN A 212 6.31 3.79 -1.46
N GLY A 213 5.19 4.52 -1.51
CA GLY A 213 5.16 5.93 -1.88
C GLY A 213 6.01 6.84 -0.99
N ALA A 214 6.10 6.53 0.32
CA ALA A 214 6.95 7.27 1.25
C ALA A 214 8.41 6.77 1.29
N ARG A 215 8.68 5.52 0.87
CA ARG A 215 10.02 4.90 0.84
C ARG A 215 10.73 5.08 -0.49
N GLN A 216 10.02 5.49 -1.53
CA GLN A 216 10.61 5.79 -2.84
C GLN A 216 11.72 6.82 -2.69
N SER A 217 12.91 6.46 -3.15
CA SER A 217 14.05 7.35 -3.22
C SER A 217 14.02 8.12 -4.52
N VAL A 218 14.58 9.31 -4.50
CA VAL A 218 14.75 10.16 -5.67
C VAL A 218 16.21 10.55 -5.77
N GLN A 219 16.68 10.66 -7.01
CA GLN A 219 17.97 11.22 -7.34
C GLN A 219 17.75 12.63 -7.85
N LEU A 220 18.48 13.57 -7.28
CA LEU A 220 18.49 14.96 -7.68
C LEU A 220 19.85 15.27 -8.31
N PHE A 221 19.84 15.86 -9.51
CA PHE A 221 20.99 16.58 -10.03
C PHE A 221 20.72 18.06 -9.91
N ILE A 222 21.58 18.77 -9.18
CA ILE A 222 21.50 20.21 -8.96
C ILE A 222 22.65 20.88 -9.72
N PHE A 223 22.30 21.75 -10.64
CA PHE A 223 23.21 22.54 -11.47
C PHE A 223 23.15 23.99 -10.98
N SER A 224 24.23 24.47 -10.39
CA SER A 224 24.31 25.82 -9.81
C SER A 224 25.76 26.30 -9.75
N LYS A 225 25.96 27.62 -9.80
CA LYS A 225 27.27 28.24 -9.52
C LYS A 225 27.60 28.20 -8.02
N HIS A 226 26.59 28.13 -7.16
CA HIS A 226 26.69 28.08 -5.71
C HIS A 226 26.69 26.63 -5.17
N TYR A 227 27.26 25.69 -5.94
CA TYR A 227 27.23 24.26 -5.64
C TYR A 227 27.83 23.91 -4.27
N ASP A 228 28.87 24.64 -3.84
CA ASP A 228 29.60 24.39 -2.59
C ASP A 228 28.75 24.74 -1.36
N GLU A 229 28.09 25.91 -1.40
CA GLU A 229 27.15 26.34 -0.38
C GLU A 229 25.95 25.39 -0.29
N ILE A 230 25.37 25.03 -1.44
CA ILE A 230 24.27 24.05 -1.52
C ILE A 230 24.70 22.70 -0.93
N ALA A 231 25.86 22.17 -1.30
CA ALA A 231 26.36 20.90 -0.79
C ALA A 231 26.60 20.94 0.73
N THR A 232 27.13 22.06 1.23
CA THR A 232 27.37 22.29 2.65
C THR A 232 26.08 22.26 3.45
N HIS A 233 25.05 23.01 3.04
CA HIS A 233 23.77 23.04 3.76
C HIS A 233 22.98 21.73 3.64
N ILE A 234 23.06 21.01 2.51
CA ILE A 234 22.46 19.68 2.38
C ILE A 234 23.10 18.70 3.39
N ASN A 235 24.41 18.78 3.59
CA ASN A 235 25.10 17.90 4.54
C ASN A 235 24.85 18.31 6.00
N SER A 236 24.94 19.60 6.32
CA SER A 236 24.84 20.08 7.71
C SER A 236 23.41 20.15 8.24
N GLU A 237 22.47 20.70 7.47
CA GLU A 237 21.09 20.94 7.91
C GLU A 237 20.19 19.73 7.66
N LEU A 238 20.28 19.15 6.47
CA LEU A 238 19.43 18.02 6.07
C LEU A 238 20.05 16.67 6.40
N LYS A 239 21.30 16.64 6.90
CA LYS A 239 22.04 15.43 7.27
C LYS A 239 22.05 14.39 6.15
N ARG A 240 22.19 14.85 4.90
CA ARG A 240 22.21 13.99 3.71
C ARG A 240 23.55 14.09 2.99
N GLY A 241 24.10 12.92 2.65
CA GLY A 241 25.28 12.87 1.79
C GLY A 241 24.96 13.36 0.38
N CYS A 242 25.92 14.05 -0.22
CA CYS A 242 25.90 14.44 -1.62
C CYS A 242 27.26 14.14 -2.28
N THR A 243 27.28 14.09 -3.59
CA THR A 243 28.49 13.85 -4.39
C THR A 243 28.60 14.91 -5.46
N ILE A 244 29.79 15.46 -5.65
CA ILE A 244 30.05 16.45 -6.69
C ILE A 244 30.58 15.74 -7.94
N ILE A 245 29.96 16.02 -9.08
CA ILE A 245 30.46 15.62 -10.40
C ILE A 245 30.95 16.84 -11.16
N ASP A 246 32.11 16.66 -11.79
CA ASP A 246 32.71 17.65 -12.69
C ASP A 246 32.17 17.44 -14.09
N GLY A 247 31.65 18.51 -14.69
CA GLY A 247 31.12 18.50 -16.05
C GLY A 247 31.56 19.73 -16.83
N ILE A 248 31.36 19.70 -18.14
CA ILE A 248 31.59 20.85 -19.03
C ILE A 248 30.27 21.13 -19.75
N GLY A 249 29.77 22.36 -19.63
CA GLY A 249 28.57 22.78 -20.34
C GLY A 249 28.84 22.80 -21.84
N TRP A 250 28.04 22.08 -22.65
CA TRP A 250 28.30 22.02 -24.09
C TRP A 250 28.10 23.36 -24.80
N TYR A 251 27.10 24.15 -24.39
CA TYR A 251 26.84 25.47 -24.97
C TYR A 251 27.82 26.53 -24.44
N SER A 252 28.00 26.60 -23.12
CA SER A 252 28.88 27.59 -22.48
C SER A 252 30.37 27.29 -22.62
N LYS A 253 30.73 26.03 -22.96
CA LYS A 253 32.09 25.48 -22.94
C LYS A 253 32.82 25.68 -21.61
N SER A 254 32.09 25.95 -20.54
CA SER A 254 32.65 26.24 -19.22
C SER A 254 32.57 25.02 -18.31
N SER A 255 33.57 24.88 -17.41
CA SER A 255 33.51 23.92 -16.33
C SER A 255 32.30 24.22 -15.43
N GLN A 256 31.57 23.17 -15.06
CA GLN A 256 30.41 23.22 -14.18
C GLN A 256 30.48 22.08 -13.18
N LYS A 257 30.01 22.32 -11.96
CA LYS A 257 29.93 21.32 -10.90
C LYS A 257 28.47 20.95 -10.69
N ILE A 258 28.19 19.66 -10.57
CA ILE A 258 26.85 19.12 -10.44
C ILE A 258 26.75 18.43 -9.08
N VAL A 259 25.80 18.83 -8.25
CA VAL A 259 25.56 18.17 -6.96
C VAL A 259 24.57 17.03 -7.20
N ILE A 260 24.99 15.80 -6.91
CA ILE A 260 24.14 14.62 -6.88
C ILE A 260 23.70 14.36 -5.46
N VAL A 261 22.40 14.23 -5.27
CA VAL A 261 21.82 13.85 -3.99
C VAL A 261 20.87 12.68 -4.18
N ILE A 262 21.07 11.63 -3.39
CA ILE A 262 20.07 10.58 -3.24
C ILE A 262 19.36 10.82 -1.91
N ALA A 263 18.04 10.97 -1.96
CA ALA A 263 17.22 11.27 -0.79
C ALA A 263 15.88 10.54 -0.87
N ARG A 264 15.19 10.41 0.26
CA ARG A 264 13.80 9.95 0.25
C ARG A 264 12.93 11.00 -0.44
N ARG A 265 11.86 10.58 -1.12
CA ARG A 265 10.93 11.50 -1.79
C ARG A 265 10.39 12.59 -0.86
N THR A 266 10.19 12.26 0.42
CA THR A 266 9.74 13.22 1.45
C THR A 266 10.78 14.30 1.78
N GLU A 267 12.07 13.97 1.69
CA GLU A 267 13.19 14.90 1.96
C GLU A 267 13.45 15.84 0.78
N ALA A 268 13.08 15.42 -0.44
CA ALA A 268 13.32 16.16 -1.67
C ALA A 268 12.73 17.58 -1.65
N ASN A 269 11.56 17.77 -1.06
CA ASN A 269 10.92 19.09 -0.97
C ASN A 269 11.74 20.08 -0.13
N SER A 270 12.38 19.61 0.95
CA SER A 270 13.27 20.43 1.76
C SER A 270 14.53 20.81 0.98
N ILE A 271 15.10 19.87 0.22
CA ILE A 271 16.25 20.12 -0.66
C ILE A 271 15.89 21.18 -1.71
N PHE A 272 14.74 21.07 -2.38
CA PHE A 272 14.31 22.07 -3.36
C PHE A 272 14.15 23.47 -2.76
N ARG A 273 13.59 23.57 -1.55
CA ARG A 273 13.44 24.86 -0.86
C ARG A 273 14.80 25.47 -0.55
N LEU A 274 15.72 24.69 0.00
CA LEU A 274 17.09 25.10 0.29
C LEU A 274 17.83 25.57 -0.96
N VAL A 275 17.79 24.78 -2.04
CA VAL A 275 18.42 25.15 -3.31
C VAL A 275 17.85 26.46 -3.85
N ARG A 276 16.53 26.62 -3.86
CA ARG A 276 15.86 27.83 -4.35
C ARG A 276 16.17 29.06 -3.50
N THR A 277 16.38 28.90 -2.19
CA THR A 277 16.76 29.98 -1.29
C THR A 277 18.19 30.45 -1.55
N ILE A 278 19.12 29.53 -1.81
CA ILE A 278 20.53 29.84 -2.07
C ILE A 278 20.71 30.39 -3.50
N ASP A 279 20.17 29.69 -4.50
CA ASP A 279 20.29 30.06 -5.90
C ASP A 279 18.93 29.93 -6.62
N PRO A 280 18.18 31.03 -6.76
CA PRO A 280 16.93 31.08 -7.51
C PRO A 280 17.08 30.71 -9.01
N SER A 281 18.30 30.79 -9.55
CA SER A 281 18.61 30.43 -10.94
C SER A 281 19.10 29.00 -11.13
N ALA A 282 19.20 28.22 -10.04
CA ALA A 282 19.64 26.84 -10.08
C ALA A 282 18.67 25.97 -10.91
N PHE A 283 19.24 25.08 -11.71
CA PHE A 283 18.49 24.08 -12.46
C PHE A 283 18.58 22.74 -11.73
N VAL A 284 17.45 22.09 -11.48
CA VAL A 284 17.40 20.82 -10.74
C VAL A 284 16.58 19.81 -11.52
N THR A 285 17.15 18.62 -11.75
CA THR A 285 16.40 17.46 -12.29
C THR A 285 16.11 16.46 -11.18
N LYS A 286 14.97 15.80 -11.27
CA LYS A 286 14.52 14.78 -10.30
C LYS A 286 14.14 13.51 -11.02
N THR A 287 14.74 12.41 -10.61
CA THR A 287 14.47 11.08 -11.15
C THR A 287 14.06 10.14 -10.02
N ASN A 288 13.03 9.32 -10.26
CA ASN A 288 12.66 8.26 -9.32
C ASN A 288 13.70 7.14 -9.38
N VAL A 289 14.18 6.70 -8.22
CA VAL A 289 15.14 5.61 -8.10
C VAL A 289 14.41 4.37 -7.59
N MET A 290 14.49 3.27 -8.34
CA MET A 290 13.78 2.03 -7.99
C MET A 290 14.34 1.34 -6.75
N GLY A 291 15.63 1.51 -6.46
CA GLY A 291 16.27 0.94 -5.28
C GLY A 291 17.59 1.62 -4.97
N VAL A 292 17.85 1.85 -3.68
CA VAL A 292 19.11 2.42 -3.17
C VAL A 292 19.51 1.57 -1.99
N TYR A 293 20.78 1.15 -1.97
CA TYR A 293 21.29 0.24 -0.94
C TYR A 293 22.55 0.81 -0.29
N GLY A 294 22.67 0.65 1.03
CA GLY A 294 23.80 1.13 1.84
C GLY A 294 23.64 2.57 2.35
N ASN A 295 24.59 3.03 3.17
CA ASN A 295 24.77 4.44 3.61
C ASN A 295 23.48 5.21 3.98
N GLY A 296 22.66 4.65 4.87
CA GLY A 296 21.40 5.28 5.33
C GLY A 296 20.14 4.90 4.55
N PHE A 297 20.26 3.95 3.61
CA PHE A 297 19.16 3.31 2.89
C PHE A 297 19.04 1.82 3.25
N ASP A 298 18.30 1.04 2.47
CA ASP A 298 18.12 -0.39 2.68
C ASP A 298 19.47 -1.13 2.60
N LYS A 299 19.61 -2.26 3.30
CA LYS A 299 20.88 -3.02 3.27
C LYS A 299 21.06 -3.69 1.90
N LEU A 300 22.29 -3.70 1.39
CA LEU A 300 22.66 -4.64 0.31
C LEU A 300 22.42 -6.07 0.84
N LYS A 301 21.68 -6.87 0.06
CA LYS A 301 21.45 -8.29 0.33
C LYS A 301 22.46 -9.14 -0.43
#